data_AF-A0A660R818-F1
#
_entry.id   AF-A0A660R818-F1
#
_cell.length_a   1.000
_cell.length_b   1.000
_cell.length_c   1.000
_cell.angle_alpha   90.00
_cell.angle_beta   90.00
_cell.angle_gamma   90.00
#
_symmetry.space_group_name_H-M   'P 1'
#
loop_
_entity.id
_entity.type
_entity.pdbx_description
1 polymer ?
#
loop_
_entity_poly.entity_id
_entity_poly.type
_entity_poly.pdbx_seq_one_letter_code
_entity_poly.pdbx_strand_id
1 'polypeptide(L)'
;MKTLLESNIKRVLERINKAAERSGRNFKDILLVAVTKNVPPEVIRKAYEYGLRNFGENRAQELRKKYEELKDLGITWHFIGRIQTNKVRYFVPICEYVHSVWREEEVTEISKRAGRIGKIQRVLVEVNVFGEETKAGLKPEEVEDFLK
;
A
#
# COMPACT_ATOMS: atom_id res chain seq x y z
N MET A 1 -27.11 -12.92 -8.89
CA MET A 1 -27.23 -11.74 -8.01
C MET A 1 -25.85 -11.15 -7.79
N LYS A 2 -25.67 -9.83 -7.92
CA LYS A 2 -24.39 -9.17 -7.57
C LYS A 2 -24.21 -9.20 -6.05
N THR A 3 -22.99 -9.47 -5.57
CA THR A 3 -22.71 -9.42 -4.13
C THR A 3 -22.60 -7.97 -3.65
N LEU A 4 -22.75 -7.73 -2.35
CA LEU A 4 -22.51 -6.41 -1.75
C LEU A 4 -21.09 -5.91 -2.02
N LEU A 5 -20.11 -6.81 -2.00
CA LEU A 5 -18.71 -6.49 -2.31
C LEU A 5 -18.52 -6.01 -3.75
N GLU A 6 -19.05 -6.76 -4.73
CA GLU A 6 -19.00 -6.37 -6.14
C GLU A 6 -19.64 -4.99 -6.37
N SER A 7 -20.78 -4.75 -5.73
CA SER A 7 -21.52 -3.50 -5.84
C SER A 7 -20.76 -2.33 -5.23
N ASN A 8 -20.08 -2.55 -4.10
CA ASN A 8 -19.21 -1.55 -3.48
C ASN A 8 -18.00 -1.21 -4.36
N ILE A 9 -17.35 -2.22 -4.96
CA ILE A 9 -16.21 -2.01 -5.87
C ILE A 9 -16.64 -1.17 -7.06
N LYS A 10 -17.76 -1.52 -7.72
CA LYS A 10 -18.31 -0.75 -8.86
C LYS A 10 -18.59 0.70 -8.47
N ARG A 11 -19.24 0.91 -7.33
CA ARG A 11 -19.53 2.27 -6.83
C ARG A 11 -18.27 3.09 -6.58
N VAL A 12 -17.19 2.49 -6.05
CA VAL A 12 -15.92 3.20 -5.84
C VAL A 12 -15.26 3.55 -7.17
N LEU A 13 -15.21 2.61 -8.13
CA LEU A 13 -14.64 2.86 -9.45
C LEU A 13 -15.39 3.98 -10.20
N GLU A 14 -16.72 3.98 -10.14
CA GLU A 14 -17.54 5.05 -10.72
C GLU A 14 -17.26 6.42 -10.08
N ARG A 15 -17.07 6.46 -8.75
CA ARG A 15 -16.69 7.69 -8.04
C ARG A 15 -15.32 8.21 -8.48
N ILE A 16 -14.35 7.30 -8.66
CA ILE A 16 -13.02 7.66 -9.16
C ILE A 16 -13.12 8.21 -10.58
N ASN A 17 -13.88 7.55 -11.47
CA ASN A 17 -14.07 8.03 -12.85
C ASN A 17 -14.68 9.43 -12.90
N LYS A 18 -15.77 9.67 -12.16
CA LYS A 18 -16.39 11.00 -12.07
C LYS A 18 -15.44 12.05 -11.48
N ALA A 19 -14.61 11.68 -10.51
CA ALA A 19 -13.63 12.61 -9.95
C ALA A 19 -12.50 12.94 -10.95
N ALA A 20 -12.04 11.95 -11.71
CA ALA A 20 -11.03 12.13 -12.77
C ALA A 20 -11.55 13.07 -13.87
N GLU A 21 -12.76 12.81 -14.37
CA GLU A 21 -13.44 13.64 -15.39
C GLU A 21 -13.56 15.10 -14.93
N ARG A 22 -14.08 15.34 -13.72
CA ARG A 22 -14.21 16.70 -13.18
C ARG A 22 -12.88 17.44 -13.01
N SER A 23 -11.79 16.69 -12.87
CA SER A 23 -10.44 17.24 -12.68
C SER A 23 -9.62 17.28 -13.98
N GLY A 24 -10.21 16.92 -15.12
CA GLY A 24 -9.51 16.84 -16.40
C GLY A 24 -8.39 15.78 -16.45
N ARG A 25 -8.44 14.76 -15.57
CA ARG A 25 -7.44 13.68 -15.50
C ARG A 25 -7.95 12.40 -16.13
N ASN A 26 -7.04 11.55 -16.60
CA ASN A 26 -7.41 10.22 -17.05
C ASN A 26 -7.67 9.31 -15.85
N PHE A 27 -8.78 8.58 -15.87
CA PHE A 27 -9.10 7.56 -14.85
C PHE A 27 -7.96 6.57 -14.64
N LYS A 28 -7.24 6.20 -15.72
CA LYS A 28 -6.14 5.24 -15.67
C LYS A 28 -4.93 5.73 -14.87
N ASP A 29 -4.83 7.04 -14.60
CA ASP A 29 -3.76 7.62 -13.77
C ASP A 29 -4.03 7.48 -12.26
N ILE A 30 -5.21 6.97 -11.88
CA ILE A 30 -5.63 6.81 -10.50
C ILE A 30 -5.64 5.33 -10.13
N LEU A 31 -4.73 4.93 -9.24
CA LEU A 31 -4.65 3.57 -8.75
C LEU A 31 -5.55 3.37 -7.54
N LEU A 32 -6.53 2.46 -7.64
CA LEU A 32 -7.29 2.01 -6.48
C LEU A 32 -6.50 0.93 -5.73
N VAL A 33 -6.11 1.22 -4.49
CA VAL A 33 -5.53 0.25 -3.54
C VAL A 33 -6.59 -0.13 -2.51
N ALA A 34 -7.01 -1.39 -2.49
CA ALA A 34 -7.99 -1.88 -1.53
C ALA A 34 -7.32 -2.19 -0.18
N VAL A 35 -7.69 -1.46 0.87
CA VAL A 35 -7.14 -1.68 2.21
C VAL A 35 -7.79 -2.91 2.85
N THR A 36 -6.97 -3.89 3.22
CA THR A 36 -7.45 -5.22 3.65
C THR A 36 -7.15 -5.55 5.10
N LYS A 37 -6.70 -4.58 5.92
CA LYS A 37 -6.53 -4.80 7.37
C LYS A 37 -7.80 -5.39 8.01
N ASN A 38 -7.64 -6.45 8.80
CA ASN A 38 -8.71 -7.23 9.41
C ASN A 38 -9.72 -7.87 8.43
N VAL A 39 -9.42 -7.90 7.13
CA VAL A 39 -10.23 -8.59 6.10
C VAL A 39 -9.66 -9.99 5.87
N PRO A 40 -10.47 -11.05 5.88
CA PRO A 40 -9.98 -12.40 5.75
C PRO A 40 -9.67 -12.76 4.26
N PRO A 41 -8.75 -13.70 3.99
CA PRO A 41 -8.23 -13.98 2.64
C PRO A 41 -9.30 -14.34 1.60
N GLU A 42 -10.37 -15.02 1.98
CA GLU A 42 -11.47 -15.39 1.08
C GLU A 42 -12.21 -14.17 0.51
N VAL A 43 -12.29 -13.08 1.29
CA VAL A 43 -12.88 -11.82 0.82
C VAL A 43 -11.93 -11.11 -0.14
N ILE A 44 -10.62 -11.18 0.12
CA ILE A 44 -9.59 -10.62 -0.78
C ILE A 44 -9.59 -11.37 -2.11
N ARG A 45 -9.71 -12.70 -2.09
CA ARG A 45 -9.84 -13.53 -3.30
C ARG A 45 -11.06 -13.13 -4.14
N LYS A 46 -12.23 -12.96 -3.51
CA LYS A 46 -13.43 -12.46 -4.21
C LYS A 46 -13.24 -11.06 -4.78
N ALA A 47 -12.59 -10.17 -4.04
CA ALA A 47 -12.26 -8.83 -4.53
C ALA A 47 -11.32 -8.89 -5.75
N TYR A 48 -10.37 -9.83 -5.77
CA TYR A 48 -9.49 -10.08 -6.90
C TYR A 48 -10.26 -10.62 -8.12
N GLU A 49 -11.19 -11.55 -7.92
CA GLU A 49 -12.10 -12.04 -8.98
C GLU A 49 -12.94 -10.91 -9.59
N TYR A 50 -13.32 -9.91 -8.79
CA TYR A 50 -14.00 -8.70 -9.26
C TYR A 50 -13.09 -7.65 -9.92
N GLY A 51 -11.82 -7.98 -10.15
CA GLY A 51 -10.89 -7.17 -10.95
C GLY A 51 -9.93 -6.31 -10.15
N LEU A 52 -9.99 -6.31 -8.80
CA LEU A 52 -8.98 -5.62 -8.01
C LEU A 52 -7.63 -6.34 -8.07
N ARG A 53 -6.53 -5.58 -8.09
CA ARG A 53 -5.17 -6.12 -8.18
C ARG A 53 -4.23 -5.57 -7.11
N ASN A 54 -4.51 -4.39 -6.57
CA ASN A 54 -3.66 -3.71 -5.60
C ASN A 54 -4.31 -3.75 -4.22
N PHE A 55 -3.58 -4.28 -3.24
CA PHE A 55 -4.10 -4.49 -1.89
C PHE A 55 -3.12 -3.95 -0.84
N GLY A 56 -3.65 -3.25 0.15
CA GLY A 56 -2.88 -2.56 1.18
C GLY A 56 -3.03 -3.19 2.56
N GLU A 57 -1.91 -3.53 3.19
CA GLU A 57 -1.86 -4.03 4.57
C GLU A 57 -1.06 -3.10 5.48
N ASN A 58 -1.49 -2.99 6.74
CA ASN A 58 -0.84 -2.13 7.72
C ASN A 58 -0.09 -2.90 8.82
N ARG A 59 -0.11 -4.24 8.79
CA ARG A 59 0.56 -5.10 9.77
C ARG A 59 1.37 -6.17 9.07
N ALA A 60 2.68 -6.20 9.33
CA ALA A 60 3.60 -7.08 8.61
C ALA A 60 3.31 -8.58 8.80
N GLN A 61 2.90 -9.00 10.01
CA GLN A 61 2.54 -10.39 10.25
C GLN A 61 1.24 -10.80 9.55
N GLU A 62 0.26 -9.89 9.49
CA GLU A 62 -1.01 -10.14 8.83
C GLU A 62 -0.82 -10.25 7.31
N LEU A 63 -0.05 -9.32 6.74
CA LEU A 63 0.39 -9.39 5.35
C LEU A 63 1.05 -10.73 5.03
N ARG A 64 2.00 -11.18 5.86
CA ARG A 64 2.71 -12.44 5.62
C ARG A 64 1.75 -13.64 5.59
N LYS A 65 0.80 -13.70 6.52
CA LYS A 65 -0.21 -14.77 6.55
C LYS A 65 -1.06 -14.76 5.27
N LYS A 66 -1.62 -13.59 4.92
CA LYS A 66 -2.43 -13.40 3.72
C LYS A 66 -1.68 -13.72 2.44
N TYR A 67 -0.42 -13.32 2.36
CA TYR A 67 0.42 -13.64 1.23
C TYR A 67 0.57 -15.14 1.04
N GLU A 68 0.84 -15.92 2.09
CA GLU A 68 0.96 -17.38 1.96
C GLU A 68 -0.33 -18.04 1.45
N GLU A 69 -1.50 -17.53 1.85
CA GLU A 69 -2.82 -18.04 1.45
C GLU A 69 -3.29 -17.56 0.06
N LEU A 70 -2.67 -16.51 -0.47
CA LEU A 70 -3.08 -15.84 -1.71
C LEU A 70 -1.94 -15.70 -2.74
N LYS A 71 -0.79 -16.35 -2.51
CA LYS A 71 0.38 -16.29 -3.42
C LYS A 71 0.14 -16.92 -4.79
N ASP A 72 -0.94 -17.69 -4.92
CA ASP A 72 -1.43 -18.19 -6.21
C ASP A 72 -2.04 -17.08 -7.07
N LEU A 73 -2.37 -15.92 -6.48
CA LEU A 73 -2.91 -14.76 -7.17
C LEU A 73 -1.81 -13.76 -7.51
N GLY A 74 -1.92 -13.11 -8.68
CA GLY A 74 -1.05 -12.01 -9.10
C GLY A 74 -1.36 -10.69 -8.38
N ILE A 75 -1.41 -10.70 -7.05
CA ILE A 75 -1.68 -9.51 -6.23
C ILE A 75 -0.45 -8.62 -6.17
N THR A 76 -0.65 -7.32 -6.39
CA THR A 76 0.32 -6.28 -6.03
C THR A 76 0.07 -5.85 -4.59
N TRP A 77 0.99 -6.20 -3.69
CA TRP A 77 0.90 -5.86 -2.27
C TRP A 77 1.54 -4.51 -1.96
N HIS A 78 0.85 -3.70 -1.16
CA HIS A 78 1.30 -2.42 -0.63
C HIS A 78 1.39 -2.51 0.89
N PHE A 79 2.53 -2.11 1.47
CA PHE A 79 2.63 -1.89 2.91
C PHE A 79 2.29 -0.42 3.22
N ILE A 80 1.22 -0.20 3.97
CA ILE A 80 0.68 1.15 4.27
C ILE A 80 0.64 1.44 5.78
N GLY A 81 1.26 0.59 6.58
CA GLY A 81 1.30 0.72 8.03
C GLY A 81 2.59 1.36 8.51
N ARG A 82 2.62 1.78 9.78
CA ARG A 82 3.85 2.27 10.40
C ARG A 82 4.96 1.22 10.32
N ILE A 83 6.15 1.64 9.90
CA ILE A 83 7.29 0.73 9.80
C ILE A 83 7.89 0.49 11.18
N GLN A 84 7.99 -0.79 11.52
CA GLN A 84 8.83 -1.28 12.61
C GLN A 84 10.06 -1.91 11.95
N THR A 85 11.26 -1.37 12.17
CA THR A 85 12.49 -1.76 11.46
C THR A 85 12.77 -3.26 11.55
N ASN A 86 12.56 -3.88 12.72
CA ASN A 86 12.68 -5.32 12.91
C ASN A 86 11.66 -6.18 12.12
N LYS A 87 10.61 -5.57 11.57
CA LYS A 87 9.57 -6.23 10.76
C LYS A 87 9.75 -6.04 9.25
N VAL A 88 10.68 -5.18 8.81
CA VAL A 88 10.98 -4.95 7.38
C VAL A 88 11.21 -6.24 6.62
N ARG A 89 11.90 -7.20 7.25
CA ARG A 89 12.13 -8.55 6.72
C ARG A 89 10.88 -9.33 6.32
N TYR A 90 9.71 -8.97 6.83
CA TYR A 90 8.46 -9.67 6.54
C TYR A 90 7.70 -9.08 5.36
N PHE A 91 7.78 -7.77 5.12
CA PHE A 91 7.00 -7.13 4.06
C PHE A 91 7.82 -6.80 2.80
N VAL A 92 9.13 -6.52 2.91
CA VAL A 92 9.96 -6.21 1.73
C VAL A 92 9.99 -7.34 0.69
N PRO A 93 10.07 -8.63 1.06
CA PRO A 93 9.99 -9.71 0.07
C PRO A 93 8.63 -9.81 -0.64
N ILE A 94 7.57 -9.25 -0.06
CA ILE A 94 6.18 -9.42 -0.51
C ILE A 94 5.67 -8.19 -1.27
N CYS A 95 5.94 -6.99 -0.75
CA CYS A 95 5.30 -5.77 -1.20
C CYS A 95 6.00 -5.13 -2.40
N GLU A 96 5.25 -4.75 -3.42
CA GLU A 96 5.76 -3.91 -4.48
C GLU A 96 6.03 -2.48 -4.00
N TYR A 97 5.16 -1.95 -3.12
CA TYR A 97 5.26 -0.60 -2.58
C TYR A 97 5.25 -0.56 -1.06
N VAL A 98 6.00 0.37 -0.47
CA VAL A 98 5.95 0.75 0.95
C VAL A 98 5.61 2.24 1.04
N HIS A 99 4.52 2.61 1.69
CA HIS A 99 3.96 3.96 1.60
C HIS A 99 4.33 4.91 2.75
N SER A 100 4.98 4.38 3.78
CA SER A 100 5.07 4.98 5.12
C SER A 100 6.51 5.24 5.56
N VAL A 101 7.40 5.60 4.64
CA VAL A 101 8.82 5.87 4.94
C VAL A 101 8.99 7.33 5.32
N TRP A 102 9.59 7.61 6.47
CA TRP A 102 9.89 8.98 6.91
C TRP A 102 11.12 9.09 7.81
N ARG A 103 11.85 7.98 8.05
CA ARG A 103 13.09 7.97 8.84
C ARG A 103 14.23 7.29 8.11
N GLU A 104 15.45 7.78 8.28
CA GLU A 104 16.67 7.23 7.64
C GLU A 104 16.91 5.75 7.99
N GLU A 105 16.60 5.36 9.23
CA GLU A 105 16.71 3.97 9.69
C GLU A 105 15.81 3.03 8.88
N GLU A 106 14.63 3.51 8.45
CA GLU A 106 13.69 2.74 7.63
C GLU A 106 14.24 2.55 6.22
N VAL A 107 14.77 3.61 5.61
CA VAL A 107 15.42 3.56 4.28
C VAL A 107 16.59 2.57 4.31
N THR A 108 17.46 2.68 5.33
CA THR A 108 18.65 1.84 5.50
C THR A 108 18.26 0.37 5.63
N GLU A 109 17.32 0.04 6.51
CA GLU A 109 16.91 -1.35 6.72
C GLU A 109 16.12 -1.90 5.52
N ILE A 110 15.28 -1.10 4.85
CA ILE A 110 14.60 -1.50 3.60
C ILE A 110 15.63 -1.82 2.53
N SER A 111 16.57 -0.90 2.25
CA SER A 111 17.61 -1.07 1.24
C SER A 111 18.44 -2.32 1.49
N LYS A 112 18.90 -2.51 2.74
CA LYS A 112 19.64 -3.72 3.15
C LYS A 112 18.86 -5.01 2.90
N ARG A 113 17.55 -5.05 3.20
CA ARG A 113 16.72 -6.25 3.00
C ARG A 113 16.42 -6.50 1.54
N ALA A 114 16.12 -5.45 0.78
CA ALA A 114 15.84 -5.53 -0.65
C ALA A 114 17.09 -5.96 -1.43
N GLY A 115 18.25 -5.39 -1.12
CA GLY A 115 19.53 -5.74 -1.73
C GLY A 115 19.92 -7.22 -1.53
N ARG A 116 19.63 -7.80 -0.35
CA ARG A 116 19.87 -9.23 -0.09
C ARG A 116 19.07 -10.18 -0.99
N ILE A 117 17.97 -9.73 -1.57
CA ILE A 117 17.13 -10.51 -2.47
C ILE A 117 17.18 -9.98 -3.92
N GLY A 118 18.14 -9.10 -4.24
CA GLY A 118 18.28 -8.52 -5.58
C GLY A 118 17.12 -7.62 -6.00
N LYS A 119 16.37 -7.05 -5.05
CA LYS A 119 15.19 -6.21 -5.30
C LYS A 119 15.53 -4.73 -5.09
N ILE A 120 14.98 -3.88 -5.95
CA ILE A 120 14.84 -2.44 -5.69
C ILE A 120 13.44 -2.21 -5.14
N GLN A 121 13.34 -1.90 -3.84
CA GLN A 121 12.04 -1.68 -3.20
C GLN A 121 11.50 -0.29 -3.55
N ARG A 122 10.30 -0.21 -4.13
CA ARG A 122 9.62 1.08 -4.32
C ARG A 122 9.07 1.58 -2.99
N VAL A 123 9.34 2.84 -2.69
CA VAL A 123 8.90 3.50 -1.47
C VAL A 123 8.21 4.82 -1.80
N LEU A 124 7.32 5.27 -0.92
CA LEU A 124 6.80 6.64 -0.87
C LEU A 124 7.22 7.25 0.46
N VAL A 125 7.52 8.55 0.42
CA VAL A 125 7.80 9.34 1.63
C VAL A 125 6.48 9.80 2.25
N GLU A 126 6.30 9.53 3.53
CA GLU A 126 5.11 9.92 4.30
C GLU A 126 5.28 11.34 4.84
N VAL A 127 4.32 12.21 4.54
CA VAL A 127 4.35 13.64 4.90
C VAL A 127 3.15 13.98 5.77
N ASN A 128 3.40 14.55 6.94
CA ASN A 128 2.39 15.11 7.84
C ASN A 128 1.99 16.53 7.40
N VAL A 129 1.09 16.60 6.43
CA VAL A 129 0.61 17.88 5.85
C VAL A 129 -0.24 18.74 6.78
N PHE A 130 -0.72 18.20 7.90
CA PHE A 130 -1.56 18.93 8.86
C PHE A 130 -0.79 19.46 10.08
N GLY A 131 0.49 19.11 10.23
CA GLY A 131 1.33 19.60 11.33
C GLY A 131 0.91 19.11 12.73
N GLU A 132 0.01 18.13 12.83
CA GLU A 132 -0.39 17.57 14.12
C GLU A 132 0.75 16.72 14.70
N GLU A 133 1.27 17.07 15.88
CA GLU A 133 2.41 16.39 16.51
C GLU A 133 2.20 14.89 16.76
N THR A 134 0.94 14.45 16.83
CA THR A 134 0.58 13.04 17.07
C THR A 134 0.60 12.18 15.80
N LYS A 135 0.71 12.80 14.62
CA LYS A 135 0.72 12.10 13.33
C LYS A 135 2.15 11.78 12.90
N ALA A 136 2.31 10.62 12.27
CA ALA A 136 3.59 10.21 11.68
C ALA A 136 3.85 10.94 10.35
N GLY A 137 5.09 10.87 9.88
CA GLY A 137 5.54 11.49 8.64
C GLY A 137 6.40 12.73 8.88
N LEU A 138 7.16 13.10 7.86
CA LEU A 138 7.95 14.32 7.83
C LEU A 138 7.03 15.54 7.76
N LYS A 139 7.48 16.66 8.32
CA LYS A 139 6.88 17.95 7.97
C LYS A 139 7.18 18.28 6.50
N PRO A 140 6.32 19.04 5.80
CA PRO A 140 6.56 19.40 4.40
C PRO A 140 7.94 19.99 4.13
N GLU A 141 8.44 20.84 5.05
CA GLU A 141 9.76 21.47 4.96
C GLU A 141 10.95 20.51 5.14
N GLU A 142 10.75 19.33 5.73
CA GLU A 142 11.82 18.34 5.96
C GLU A 142 12.01 17.40 4.74
N VAL A 143 11.10 17.43 3.77
CA VAL A 143 11.08 16.48 2.64
C VAL A 143 12.29 16.65 1.72
N GLU A 144 12.66 17.88 1.37
CA GLU A 144 13.79 18.11 0.47
C GLU A 144 15.11 17.63 1.07
N ASP A 145 15.31 17.84 2.37
CA ASP A 145 16.51 17.40 3.07
C ASP A 145 16.56 15.87 3.21
N PHE A 146 15.41 15.22 3.44
CA PHE A 146 15.32 13.77 3.52
C PHE A 146 15.61 13.03 2.20
N LEU A 147 15.45 13.72 1.06
CA LEU A 147 15.66 13.14 -0.28
C LEU A 147 17.11 13.28 -0.80
N LYS A 148 17.97 14.00 -0.09
CA LYS A 148 19.39 14.20 -0.46
C LYS A 148 20.24 12.99 -0.04
#